data_AF-A0A2M8H9L2-F1
#
_entry.id   AF-A0A2M8H9L2-F1
#
_cell.length_a   1.000
_cell.length_b   1.000
_cell.length_c   1.000
_cell.angle_alpha   90.00
_cell.angle_beta   90.00
_cell.angle_gamma   90.00
#
_symmetry.space_group_name_H-M   'P 1'
#
loop_
_entity.id
_entity.type
_entity.pdbx_description
1 polymer ?
#
loop_
_entity_poly.entity_id
_entity_poly.type
_entity_poly.pdbx_seq_one_letter_code
_entity_poly.pdbx_strand_id
1 'polypeptide(L)'
;MTDDPWALCHLDDSFDASVLGTKGAQIQWFEDRESLIAFLLEDFVDLLADVGELDEDQTESARERFTLLVEQCGDDRGLMDAINDLASGLRRIAWLGPLSELAEISDDFASGLRAFFWTQYDGDEDDPEAWVPEDLWPQLVECAEEYMQEGDF
;
A
#
# COMPACT_ATOMS: atom_id res chain seq x y z
N MET A 1 0.10 -23.87 5.67
CA MET A 1 -0.85 -22.77 5.50
C MET A 1 -0.07 -21.56 5.95
N THR A 2 0.67 -21.01 5.02
CA THR A 2 1.19 -19.64 5.17
C THR A 2 -0.06 -18.78 5.04
N ASP A 3 -0.40 -18.03 6.07
CA ASP A 3 -1.41 -16.99 5.94
C ASP A 3 -0.94 -16.09 4.78
N ASP A 4 -1.80 -15.83 3.79
CA ASP A 4 -1.53 -14.99 2.62
C ASP A 4 -2.15 -13.61 2.89
N PRO A 5 -1.53 -12.79 3.77
CA PRO A 5 -2.13 -11.56 4.24
C PRO A 5 -2.25 -10.55 3.11
N TRP A 6 -3.17 -9.61 3.29
CA TRP A 6 -3.30 -8.46 2.41
C TRP A 6 -2.43 -7.32 2.91
N ALA A 7 -1.90 -6.51 1.99
CA ALA A 7 -1.17 -5.31 2.32
C ALA A 7 -1.76 -4.08 1.63
N LEU A 8 -1.63 -2.93 2.30
CA LEU A 8 -1.86 -1.61 1.76
C LEU A 8 -0.60 -0.78 1.93
N CYS A 9 -0.02 -0.31 0.83
CA CYS A 9 1.13 0.59 0.82
C CYS A 9 0.65 1.97 0.41
N HIS A 10 0.80 2.98 1.27
CA HIS A 10 0.46 4.36 0.96
C HIS A 10 1.58 5.34 1.29
N LEU A 11 1.58 6.45 0.57
CA LEU A 11 2.57 7.51 0.59
C LEU A 11 1.90 8.80 1.02
N ASP A 12 2.62 9.57 1.83
CA ASP A 12 2.24 10.93 2.16
C ASP A 12 2.70 11.87 1.05
N ASP A 13 1.75 12.22 0.18
CA ASP A 13 1.94 13.15 -0.95
C ASP A 13 1.53 14.59 -0.58
N SER A 14 1.28 14.85 0.70
CA SER A 14 0.91 16.17 1.18
C SER A 14 2.03 17.19 0.98
N PHE A 15 1.64 18.46 0.84
CA PHE A 15 2.58 19.55 0.68
C PHE A 15 3.59 19.63 1.85
N ASP A 16 3.13 19.39 3.07
CA ASP A 16 3.97 19.46 4.26
C ASP A 16 5.02 18.33 4.29
N ALA A 17 4.64 17.10 3.91
CA ALA A 17 5.58 15.99 3.78
C ALA A 17 6.66 16.28 2.71
N SER A 18 6.24 16.88 1.58
CA SER A 18 7.15 17.29 0.50
C SER A 18 8.18 18.33 0.95
N VAL A 19 7.78 19.31 1.76
CA VAL A 19 8.66 20.37 2.26
C VAL A 19 9.63 19.86 3.33
N LEU A 20 9.20 18.93 4.18
CA LEU A 20 10.00 18.38 5.26
C LEU A 20 10.94 17.25 4.82
N GLY A 21 10.76 16.73 3.60
CA GLY A 21 11.55 15.62 3.06
C GLY A 21 11.32 14.29 3.81
N THR A 22 10.22 14.19 4.55
CA THR A 22 9.81 12.97 5.23
C THR A 22 8.99 12.11 4.27
N LYS A 23 9.52 10.95 3.88
CA LYS A 23 8.72 9.89 3.23
C LYS A 23 7.74 9.37 4.29
N GLY A 24 6.52 9.91 4.36
CA GLY A 24 5.44 9.40 5.22
C GLY A 24 4.85 8.09 4.68
N ALA A 25 5.71 7.25 4.11
CA ALA A 25 5.42 6.00 3.46
C ALA A 25 5.14 4.93 4.51
N GLN A 26 4.04 4.20 4.36
CA GLN A 26 3.62 3.17 5.30
C GLN A 26 3.10 1.95 4.54
N ILE A 27 3.46 0.77 5.03
CA ILE A 27 2.81 -0.48 4.68
C ILE A 27 2.05 -0.99 5.90
N GLN A 28 0.85 -1.50 5.67
CA GLN A 28 0.03 -2.14 6.69
C GLN A 28 -0.42 -3.50 6.19
N TRP A 29 -0.38 -4.50 7.09
CA TRP A 29 -0.75 -5.88 6.81
C TRP A 29 -2.09 -6.22 7.48
N PHE A 30 -2.93 -6.96 6.76
CA PHE A 30 -4.28 -7.35 7.13
C PHE A 30 -4.45 -8.85 7.00
N GLU A 31 -5.30 -9.45 7.82
CA GLU A 31 -5.60 -10.89 7.74
C GLU A 31 -6.21 -11.26 6.38
N ASP A 32 -7.05 -10.37 5.83
CA ASP A 32 -7.76 -10.58 4.58
C ASP A 32 -8.15 -9.25 3.91
N ARG A 33 -8.71 -9.37 2.71
CA ARG A 33 -9.22 -8.24 1.92
C ARG A 33 -10.32 -7.47 2.64
N GLU A 34 -11.23 -8.13 3.35
CA GLU A 34 -12.36 -7.46 4.02
C GLU A 34 -11.86 -6.53 5.12
N SER A 35 -10.84 -6.97 5.86
CA SER A 35 -10.15 -6.16 6.88
C SER A 35 -9.44 -4.95 6.28
N LEU A 36 -8.78 -5.10 5.12
CA LEU A 36 -8.20 -3.96 4.39
C LEU A 36 -9.27 -2.97 3.92
N ILE A 37 -10.38 -3.48 3.38
CA ILE A 37 -11.50 -2.63 2.96
C ILE A 37 -12.08 -1.86 4.15
N ALA A 38 -12.25 -2.49 5.31
CA ALA A 38 -12.73 -1.82 6.52
C ALA A 38 -11.80 -0.65 6.90
N PHE A 39 -10.49 -0.86 6.87
CA PHE A 39 -9.51 0.21 7.09
C PHE A 39 -9.63 1.34 6.06
N LEU A 40 -9.82 1.03 4.77
CA LEU A 40 -10.02 2.05 3.73
C LEU A 40 -11.27 2.91 3.95
N LEU A 41 -12.33 2.35 4.52
CA LEU A 41 -13.61 3.05 4.76
C LEU A 41 -13.63 3.85 6.07
N GLU A 42 -12.73 3.55 7.00
CA GLU A 42 -12.66 4.19 8.32
C GLU A 42 -11.34 4.96 8.48
N ASP A 43 -10.30 4.29 8.96
CA ASP A 43 -9.02 4.92 9.33
C ASP A 43 -8.35 5.66 8.18
N PHE A 44 -8.39 5.13 6.95
CA PHE A 44 -7.77 5.81 5.81
C PHE A 44 -8.49 7.13 5.48
N VAL A 45 -9.83 7.17 5.57
CA VAL A 45 -10.58 8.41 5.38
C VAL A 45 -10.26 9.40 6.50
N ASP A 46 -10.11 8.94 7.73
CA ASP A 46 -9.70 9.80 8.85
C ASP A 46 -8.30 10.37 8.66
N LEU A 47 -7.36 9.58 8.12
CA LEU A 47 -6.03 10.06 7.73
C LEU A 47 -6.10 11.14 6.64
N LEU A 48 -6.96 10.96 5.62
CA LEU A 48 -7.16 11.97 4.59
C LEU A 48 -7.84 13.23 5.14
N ALA A 49 -8.78 13.07 6.06
CA ALA A 49 -9.48 14.17 6.71
C ALA A 49 -8.52 15.04 7.53
N ASP A 50 -7.62 14.42 8.29
CA ASP A 50 -6.60 15.12 9.08
C ASP A 50 -5.65 15.92 8.16
N VAL A 51 -5.11 15.27 7.13
CA VAL A 51 -4.17 15.91 6.18
C VAL A 51 -4.85 17.01 5.36
N GLY A 52 -6.11 16.80 4.97
CA GLY A 52 -6.88 17.77 4.17
C GLY A 52 -7.58 18.85 5.00
N GLU A 53 -7.48 18.81 6.33
CA GLU A 53 -8.21 19.65 7.27
C GLU A 53 -9.74 19.64 7.02
N LEU A 54 -10.30 18.45 6.75
CA LEU A 54 -11.73 18.29 6.51
C LEU A 54 -12.52 18.45 7.82
N ASP A 55 -13.68 19.09 7.72
CA ASP A 55 -14.67 19.07 8.80
C ASP A 55 -15.46 17.74 8.86
N GLU A 56 -16.30 17.59 9.88
CA GLU A 56 -17.07 16.36 10.12
C GLU A 56 -18.02 16.03 8.95
N ASP A 57 -18.68 17.05 8.37
CA ASP A 57 -19.61 16.85 7.25
C ASP A 57 -18.87 16.44 5.97
N GLN A 58 -17.69 17.03 5.73
CA GLN A 58 -16.81 16.66 4.63
C GLN A 58 -16.26 15.24 4.79
N THR A 59 -15.88 14.86 6.01
CA THR A 59 -15.35 13.53 6.34
C THR A 59 -16.41 12.45 6.10
N GLU A 60 -17.64 12.66 6.59
CA GLU A 60 -18.74 11.73 6.35
C GLU A 60 -19.04 11.61 4.84
N SER A 61 -19.05 12.73 4.12
CA SER A 61 -19.25 12.73 2.67
C SER A 61 -18.10 12.03 1.91
N ALA A 62 -16.88 12.01 2.45
CA ALA A 62 -15.77 11.24 1.90
C ALA A 62 -15.98 9.74 2.15
N ARG A 63 -16.38 9.33 3.36
CA ARG A 63 -16.70 7.93 3.71
C ARG A 63 -17.80 7.35 2.82
N GLU A 64 -18.86 8.11 2.56
CA GLU A 64 -19.92 7.71 1.62
C GLU A 64 -19.37 7.47 0.20
N ARG A 65 -18.50 8.35 -0.29
CA ARG A 65 -17.87 8.19 -1.62
C ARG A 65 -16.96 6.97 -1.68
N PHE A 66 -16.15 6.75 -0.67
CA PHE A 66 -15.27 5.58 -0.58
C PHE A 66 -16.08 4.28 -0.56
N THR A 67 -17.18 4.25 0.20
CA THR A 67 -18.12 3.12 0.23
C THR A 67 -18.66 2.83 -1.17
N LEU A 68 -19.12 3.87 -1.87
CA LEU A 68 -19.62 3.72 -3.25
C LEU A 68 -18.54 3.21 -4.22
N LEU A 69 -17.29 3.64 -4.07
CA LEU A 69 -16.18 3.12 -4.89
C LEU A 69 -15.95 1.62 -4.63
N VAL A 70 -15.91 1.20 -3.38
CA VAL A 70 -15.75 -0.22 -3.01
C VAL A 70 -16.88 -1.07 -3.58
N GLU A 71 -18.12 -0.58 -3.58
CA GLU A 71 -19.27 -1.31 -4.12
C GLU A 71 -19.31 -1.37 -5.65
N GLN A 72 -18.72 -0.38 -6.33
CA GLN A 72 -18.82 -0.23 -7.79
C GLN A 72 -17.57 -0.69 -8.55
N CYS A 73 -16.40 -0.68 -7.92
CA CYS A 73 -15.17 -1.15 -8.51
C CYS A 73 -15.16 -2.69 -8.56
N GLY A 74 -14.96 -3.24 -9.75
CA GLY A 74 -14.97 -4.68 -9.97
C GLY A 74 -13.64 -5.38 -9.68
N ASP A 75 -12.57 -4.60 -9.45
CA ASP A 75 -11.23 -5.08 -9.18
C ASP A 75 -10.44 -4.08 -8.32
N ASP A 76 -9.39 -4.58 -7.69
CA ASP A 76 -8.59 -3.87 -6.69
C ASP A 76 -7.73 -2.75 -7.28
N ARG A 77 -7.29 -2.88 -8.53
CA ARG A 77 -6.52 -1.84 -9.22
C ARG A 77 -7.42 -0.66 -9.59
N GLY A 78 -8.60 -0.95 -10.13
CA GLY A 78 -9.61 0.07 -10.41
C GLY A 78 -10.06 0.80 -9.13
N LEU A 79 -10.14 0.09 -8.00
CA LEU A 79 -10.40 0.71 -6.69
C LEU A 79 -9.24 1.63 -6.27
N MET A 80 -8.00 1.15 -6.37
CA MET A 80 -6.80 1.93 -6.05
C MET A 80 -6.75 3.24 -6.84
N ASP A 81 -6.93 3.17 -8.16
CA ASP A 81 -6.91 4.34 -9.04
C ASP A 81 -7.99 5.35 -8.66
N ALA A 82 -9.22 4.88 -8.43
CA ALA A 82 -10.33 5.75 -8.06
C ALA A 82 -10.14 6.42 -6.68
N ILE A 83 -9.56 5.70 -5.72
CA ILE A 83 -9.21 6.26 -4.41
C ILE A 83 -8.09 7.29 -4.56
N ASN A 84 -7.05 6.98 -5.33
CA ASN A 84 -5.93 7.91 -5.58
C ASN A 84 -6.38 9.21 -6.25
N ASP A 85 -7.34 9.13 -7.17
CA ASP A 85 -7.96 10.31 -7.79
C ASP A 85 -8.68 11.19 -6.76
N LEU A 86 -9.40 10.58 -5.80
CA LEU A 86 -10.07 11.32 -4.71
C LEU A 86 -9.08 11.89 -3.68
N ALA A 87 -8.02 11.15 -3.36
CA ALA A 87 -7.04 11.48 -2.33
C ALA A 87 -5.86 12.31 -2.86
N SER A 88 -5.93 12.74 -4.13
CA SER A 88 -4.87 13.46 -4.83
C SER A 88 -4.34 14.65 -4.02
N GLY A 89 -3.03 14.65 -3.77
CA GLY A 89 -2.33 15.71 -3.03
C GLY A 89 -2.43 15.60 -1.51
N LEU A 90 -3.02 14.51 -0.99
CA LEU A 90 -3.07 14.19 0.44
C LEU A 90 -2.25 12.92 0.71
N ARG A 91 -2.73 11.77 0.23
CA ARG A 91 -2.03 10.49 0.31
C ARG A 91 -2.32 9.66 -0.94
N ARG A 92 -1.33 8.90 -1.39
CA ARG A 92 -1.43 8.03 -2.56
C ARG A 92 -1.18 6.58 -2.15
N ILE A 93 -2.07 5.69 -2.52
CA ILE A 93 -1.84 4.24 -2.44
C ILE A 93 -0.88 3.86 -3.57
N ALA A 94 0.28 3.34 -3.20
CA ALA A 94 1.29 2.84 -4.12
C ALA A 94 1.02 1.39 -4.52
N TRP A 95 0.46 0.59 -3.62
CA TRP A 95 0.16 -0.81 -3.88
C TRP A 95 -0.90 -1.35 -2.92
N LEU A 96 -1.74 -2.29 -3.38
CA LEU A 96 -2.65 -3.07 -2.54
C LEU A 96 -2.91 -4.46 -3.12
N GLY A 97 -2.98 -5.49 -2.27
CA GLY A 97 -3.17 -6.87 -2.70
C GLY A 97 -2.70 -7.92 -1.68
N PRO A 98 -2.74 -9.21 -2.02
CA PRO A 98 -2.19 -10.29 -1.19
C PRO A 98 -0.67 -10.42 -1.29
N LEU A 99 -0.04 -10.98 -0.25
CA LEU A 99 1.41 -11.23 -0.19
C LEU A 99 1.90 -12.11 -1.35
N SER A 100 1.10 -13.10 -1.74
CA SER A 100 1.36 -13.94 -2.91
C SER A 100 1.53 -13.11 -4.20
N GLU A 101 0.72 -12.05 -4.38
CA GLU A 101 0.86 -11.16 -5.53
C GLU A 101 2.13 -10.31 -5.43
N LEU A 102 2.47 -9.76 -4.24
CA LEU A 102 3.75 -9.05 -4.03
C LEU A 102 4.96 -9.92 -4.38
N ALA A 103 4.91 -11.20 -4.04
CA ALA A 103 6.01 -12.13 -4.24
C ALA A 103 6.21 -12.52 -5.72
N GLU A 104 5.21 -12.36 -6.58
CA GLU A 104 5.20 -12.95 -7.93
C GLU A 104 4.95 -11.95 -9.07
N ILE A 105 4.22 -10.87 -8.84
CA ILE A 105 3.77 -10.01 -9.94
C ILE A 105 4.83 -9.03 -10.42
N SER A 106 4.90 -8.81 -11.73
CA SER A 106 5.77 -7.81 -12.35
C SER A 106 5.12 -6.41 -12.38
N ASP A 107 4.69 -5.93 -11.22
CA ASP A 107 4.30 -4.53 -11.00
C ASP A 107 5.52 -3.70 -10.56
N ASP A 108 5.54 -2.39 -10.82
CA ASP A 108 6.68 -1.53 -10.50
C ASP A 108 7.01 -1.56 -8.99
N PHE A 109 5.99 -1.48 -8.13
CA PHE A 109 6.20 -1.52 -6.68
C PHE A 109 6.67 -2.90 -6.23
N ALA A 110 5.98 -3.96 -6.68
CA ALA A 110 6.30 -5.34 -6.29
C ALA A 110 7.70 -5.77 -6.76
N SER A 111 8.10 -5.37 -7.97
CA SER A 111 9.42 -5.68 -8.53
C SER A 111 10.51 -4.90 -7.80
N GLY A 112 10.27 -3.62 -7.47
CA GLY A 112 11.18 -2.83 -6.64
C GLY A 112 11.39 -3.40 -5.24
N LEU A 113 10.31 -3.86 -4.58
CA LEU A 113 10.41 -4.54 -3.29
C LEU A 113 11.26 -5.82 -3.39
N ARG A 114 11.04 -6.66 -4.41
CA ARG A 114 11.84 -7.88 -4.60
C ARG A 114 13.30 -7.58 -4.89
N ALA A 115 13.58 -6.54 -5.70
CA ALA A 115 14.95 -6.06 -5.91
C ALA A 115 15.61 -5.62 -4.62
N PHE A 116 14.91 -4.88 -3.78
CA PHE A 116 15.41 -4.50 -2.47
C PHE A 116 15.65 -5.74 -1.59
N PHE A 117 14.69 -6.67 -1.54
CA PHE A 117 14.80 -7.93 -0.79
C PHE A 117 16.04 -8.74 -1.17
N TRP A 118 16.27 -8.97 -2.47
CA TRP A 118 17.42 -9.74 -2.95
C TRP A 118 18.75 -9.01 -2.77
N THR A 119 18.77 -7.69 -2.58
CA THR A 119 20.01 -6.98 -2.21
C THR A 119 20.42 -7.23 -0.76
N GLN A 120 19.47 -7.53 0.13
CA GLN A 120 19.71 -7.80 1.54
C GLN A 120 20.01 -9.28 1.80
N TYR A 121 19.36 -10.15 1.03
CA TYR A 121 19.60 -11.59 1.07
C TYR A 121 20.71 -11.95 0.08
N ASP A 122 21.93 -12.09 0.61
CA ASP A 122 23.16 -12.52 -0.07
C ASP A 122 23.02 -13.95 -0.64
N GLY A 123 22.13 -14.10 -1.63
CA GLY A 123 21.73 -15.33 -2.27
C GLY A 123 22.13 -15.33 -3.74
N ASP A 124 22.45 -16.51 -4.27
CA ASP A 124 22.85 -16.79 -5.66
C ASP A 124 21.81 -16.42 -6.75
N GLU A 125 20.83 -15.57 -6.44
CA GLU A 125 19.81 -15.15 -7.39
C GLU A 125 20.36 -13.99 -8.24
N ASP A 126 20.72 -14.30 -9.48
CA ASP A 126 21.26 -13.35 -10.45
C ASP A 126 20.17 -12.36 -10.94
N ASP A 127 18.90 -12.69 -10.76
CA ASP A 127 17.76 -11.85 -11.13
C ASP A 127 17.21 -11.07 -9.92
N PRO A 128 17.43 -9.74 -9.85
CA PRO A 128 16.94 -8.92 -8.74
C PRO A 128 15.42 -8.84 -8.66
N GLU A 129 14.67 -9.18 -9.71
CA GLU A 129 13.20 -9.12 -9.68
C GLU A 129 12.55 -10.51 -9.53
N ALA A 130 13.38 -11.54 -9.31
CA ALA A 130 12.96 -12.93 -9.16
C ALA A 130 11.87 -13.09 -8.10
N TRP A 131 10.97 -14.05 -8.36
CA TRP A 131 9.90 -14.38 -7.44
C TRP A 131 10.43 -14.87 -6.10
N VAL A 132 9.74 -14.52 -5.02
CA VAL A 132 10.14 -14.93 -3.66
C VAL A 132 9.41 -16.22 -3.27
N PRO A 133 10.14 -17.33 -3.01
CA PRO A 133 9.54 -18.57 -2.55
C PRO A 133 8.74 -18.41 -1.25
N GLU A 134 7.66 -19.18 -1.09
CA GLU A 134 6.79 -19.14 0.11
C GLU A 134 7.55 -19.28 1.44
N ASP A 135 8.63 -20.07 1.47
CA ASP A 135 9.47 -20.25 2.65
C ASP A 135 10.16 -18.95 3.11
N LEU A 136 10.26 -17.95 2.23
CA LEU A 136 10.88 -16.64 2.46
C LEU A 136 9.86 -15.49 2.63
N TRP A 137 8.56 -15.78 2.57
CA TRP A 137 7.51 -14.76 2.72
C TRP A 137 7.54 -14.01 4.06
N PRO A 138 7.82 -14.64 5.22
CA PRO A 138 7.97 -13.90 6.47
C PRO A 138 9.06 -12.83 6.40
N GLN A 139 10.18 -13.13 5.72
CA GLN A 139 11.28 -12.20 5.53
C GLN A 139 10.90 -11.09 4.54
N LEU A 140 10.10 -11.40 3.51
CA LEU A 140 9.58 -10.40 2.59
C LEU A 140 8.67 -9.39 3.31
N VAL A 141 7.85 -9.85 4.25
CA VAL A 141 6.99 -8.99 5.09
C VAL A 141 7.81 -8.01 5.93
N GLU A 142 8.85 -8.50 6.60
CA GLU A 142 9.78 -7.66 7.37
C GLU A 142 10.52 -6.67 6.46
N CYS A 143 10.99 -7.15 5.30
CA CYS A 143 11.71 -6.34 4.32
C CYS A 143 10.83 -5.24 3.71
N ALA A 144 9.52 -5.44 3.60
CA ALA A 144 8.61 -4.43 3.05
C ALA A 144 8.54 -3.18 3.95
N GLU A 145 8.60 -3.33 5.27
CA GLU A 145 8.63 -2.19 6.19
C GLU A 145 9.92 -1.36 6.04
N GLU A 146 11.05 -2.02 5.81
CA GLU A 146 12.34 -1.37 5.53
C GLU A 146 12.32 -0.69 4.15
N TYR A 147 11.76 -1.37 3.14
CA TYR A 147 11.60 -0.82 1.80
C TYR A 147 10.78 0.46 1.81
N MET A 148 9.72 0.57 2.63
CA MET A 148 8.96 1.81 2.73
C MET A 148 9.79 3.01 3.22
N GLN A 149 10.86 2.76 3.98
CA GLN A 149 11.72 3.81 4.55
C GLN A 149 12.90 4.15 3.63
N GLU A 150 13.52 3.14 3.04
CA GLU A 150 14.79 3.26 2.32
C GLU A 150 14.67 3.08 0.81
N GLY A 151 13.60 2.45 0.35
CA GLY A 151 13.34 2.13 -1.04
C GLY A 151 13.01 3.35 -1.90
N ASP A 152 13.27 3.22 -3.19
CA ASP A 152 12.94 4.22 -4.21
C ASP A 152 11.77 3.71 -5.06
N PHE A 153 10.59 4.30 -4.88
CA PHE A 153 9.34 4.02 -5.59
C PHE A 153 8.41 5.24 -5.61
#